data_AF-A0AAE1MDA1-F1
#
_entry.id   AF-A0AAE1MDA1-F1
#
_cell.length_a   1.000
_cell.length_b   1.000
_cell.length_c   1.000
_cell.angle_alpha   90.00
_cell.angle_beta   90.00
_cell.angle_gamma   90.00
#
_symmetry.space_group_name_H-M   'P 1'
#
loop_
_entity.id
_entity.type
_entity.pdbx_description
1 polymer ?
#
loop_
_entity_poly.entity_id
_entity_poly.type
_entity_poly.pdbx_seq_one_letter_code
_entity_poly.pdbx_strand_id
1 'polypeptide(L)' 'MQSLSETVGSLKEKIAGEIQLPANKQKLSGKPGFLKDNMSLAYYNIAGGEVLSLTLRERGGRRR' A
#
# COMPACT_ATOMS: atom_id res chain seq x y z
N MET A 1 15.22 2.02 -12.10
CA MET A 1 15.27 2.88 -10.88
C MET A 1 13.85 3.03 -10.36
N GLN A 2 13.52 2.43 -9.22
CA GLN A 2 12.24 2.69 -8.54
C GLN A 2 12.27 4.13 -8.07
N SER A 3 11.48 5.00 -8.69
CA SER A 3 11.52 6.42 -8.33
C SER A 3 10.83 6.60 -6.98
N LEU A 4 11.46 7.35 -6.08
CA LEU A 4 10.88 7.78 -4.80
C LEU A 4 9.56 8.58 -4.98
N SER A 5 9.23 8.96 -6.21
CA SER A 5 7.96 9.61 -6.59
C SER A 5 6.81 8.63 -6.87
N GLU A 6 7.06 7.31 -6.86
CA GLU A 6 5.98 6.32 -6.99
C GLU A 6 4.95 6.49 -5.88
N THR A 7 3.68 6.43 -6.27
CA THR A 7 2.56 6.50 -5.32
C THR A 7 2.29 5.14 -4.72
N VAL A 8 1.68 5.14 -3.54
CA VAL A 8 1.18 3.91 -2.91
C VAL A 8 0.16 3.21 -3.82
N GLY A 9 -0.64 3.96 -4.59
CA GLY A 9 -1.55 3.41 -5.59
C GLY A 9 -0.83 2.56 -6.64
N SER A 10 0.22 3.12 -7.26
CA SER A 10 1.03 2.41 -8.26
C SER A 10 1.72 1.17 -7.68
N LEU A 11 2.16 1.22 -6.41
CA LEU A 11 2.73 0.05 -5.73
C LEU A 11 1.69 -1.08 -5.57
N LYS A 12 0.45 -0.75 -5.19
CA LYS A 12 -0.63 -1.74 -5.07
C LYS A 12 -0.99 -2.40 -6.38
N GLU A 13 -0.93 -1.66 -7.50
CA GLU A 13 -1.15 -2.21 -8.83
C GLU A 13 -0.10 -3.27 -9.19
N LYS A 14 1.18 -2.99 -8.91
CA LYS A 14 2.26 -3.97 -9.10
C LYS A 14 2.03 -5.22 -8.25
N ILE A 15 1.71 -5.04 -6.97
CA ILE A 15 1.38 -6.15 -6.05
C ILE A 15 0.18 -6.94 -6.59
N ALA A 16 -0.84 -6.27 -7.14
CA ALA A 16 -2.02 -6.95 -7.69
C ALA A 16 -1.68 -7.91 -8.83
N GLY A 17 -0.68 -7.57 -9.66
CA GLY A 17 -0.19 -8.45 -10.71
C GLY A 17 0.50 -9.71 -10.17
N GLU A 18 1.28 -9.58 -9.10
CA GLU A 18 2.05 -10.68 -8.49
C GLU A 18 1.19 -11.66 -7.70
N ILE A 19 0.26 -11.15 -6.87
CA ILE A 19 -0.54 -11.99 -5.96
C ILE A 19 -1.99 -12.20 -6.43
N GLN A 20 -2.35 -11.68 -7.60
CA GLN A 20 -3.71 -11.74 -8.17
C GLN A 20 -4.81 -11.17 -7.25
N LEU A 21 -4.46 -10.28 -6.31
CA LEU A 21 -5.40 -9.58 -5.43
C LEU A 21 -5.65 -8.16 -5.93
N PRO A 22 -6.90 -7.77 -6.25
CA PRO A 22 -7.20 -6.42 -6.73
C PRO A 22 -6.70 -5.30 -5.81
N ALA A 23 -6.05 -4.28 -6.36
CA ALA A 23 -5.47 -3.15 -5.61
C ALA A 23 -6.48 -2.45 -4.67
N ASN A 24 -7.75 -2.37 -5.07
CA ASN A 24 -8.83 -1.79 -4.26
C ASN A 24 -9.18 -2.62 -3.00
N LYS A 25 -8.83 -3.91 -2.98
CA LYS A 25 -8.96 -4.82 -1.83
C LYS A 25 -7.70 -4.86 -0.97
N GLN A 26 -6.63 -4.18 -1.38
CA GLN A 26 -5.37 -4.14 -0.64
C GLN A 26 -5.32 -2.96 0.33
N LYS A 27 -4.79 -3.23 1.53
CA LYS A 27 -4.48 -2.24 2.55
C LYS A 27 -3.01 -2.39 2.94
N LEU A 28 -2.22 -1.40 2.58
CA LEU A 28 -0.79 -1.33 2.92
C LEU A 28 -0.60 -0.52 4.20
N SER A 29 0.24 -1.03 5.08
CA SER A 29 0.70 -0.33 6.28
C SER A 29 2.21 -0.40 6.42
N GLY A 30 2.84 0.70 6.83
CA GLY A 30 4.25 0.76 7.20
C GLY A 30 4.43 1.28 8.63
N LYS A 31 5.64 1.73 8.96
CA LYS A 31 5.96 2.42 10.23
C LYS A 31 4.96 3.53 10.62
N PRO A 32 4.54 4.44 9.73
CA PRO A 32 3.59 5.50 10.08
C PRO A 32 2.13 5.04 10.15
N GLY A 33 1.86 3.73 10.00
CA GLY A 33 0.53 3.18 9.93
C GLY A 33 0.03 3.04 8.49
N PHE A 34 -1.25 3.34 8.25
CA PHE A 34 -1.89 3.08 6.96
C PHE A 34 -1.46 4.05 5.88
N LEU A 35 -1.05 3.50 4.74
CA LEU A 35 -0.60 4.27 3.60
C LEU A 35 -1.79 4.63 2.70
N LYS A 36 -1.91 5.91 2.37
CA LYS A 36 -2.92 6.44 1.43
C LYS A 36 -2.44 6.36 -0.01
N ASP A 37 -3.31 5.94 -0.92
CA ASP A 37 -2.98 5.71 -2.34
C ASP A 37 -2.44 6.95 -3.04
N ASN A 38 -2.96 8.14 -2.68
CA ASN A 38 -2.59 9.42 -3.29
C ASN A 38 -1.26 10.00 -2.77
N MET A 39 -0.60 9.32 -1.83
CA MET A 39 0.68 9.77 -1.26
C MET A 39 1.83 8.97 -1.87
N SER A 40 2.97 9.62 -2.04
CA SER A 40 4.18 8.98 -2.54
C SER A 40 4.87 8.15 -1.45
N LEU A 41 5.70 7.20 -1.87
CA LEU A 41 6.58 6.46 -0.95
C LEU A 41 7.55 7.41 -0.23
N ALA A 42 8.05 8.44 -0.92
CA ALA A 42 8.86 9.49 -0.32
C ALA A 42 8.14 10.27 0.79
N TYR A 43 6.84 10.55 0.64
CA TYR A 43 6.07 11.25 1.68
C TYR A 43 6.09 10.49 3.01
N TYR A 44 6.10 9.17 2.96
CA TYR A 44 6.21 8.30 4.14
C TYR A 44 7.65 7.90 4.49
N ASN A 45 8.66 8.46 3.80
CA ASN A 45 10.07 8.11 3.93
C ASN A 45 10.34 6.60 3.77
N ILE A 46 9.59 5.93 2.87
CA ILE A 46 9.77 4.50 2.58
C ILE A 46 10.97 4.36 1.65
N ALA A 47 12.03 3.71 2.16
CA ALA A 47 13.24 3.39 1.41
C ALA A 47 13.22 1.95 0.89
N GLY A 48 14.11 1.65 -0.07
CA GLY A 48 14.31 0.28 -0.54
C GLY A 48 14.78 -0.62 0.61
N GLY A 49 14.12 -1.77 0.78
CA GLY A 49 14.40 -2.72 1.87
C GLY A 49 13.52 -2.53 3.12
N GLU A 50 12.69 -1.49 3.18
CA GLU A 50 11.63 -1.40 4.20
C GLU A 50 10.57 -2.48 3.99
N VAL A 51 10.12 -3.11 5.08
CA VAL A 51 9.07 -4.12 5.07
C VAL A 51 7.71 -3.44 5.29
N LEU A 52 6.77 -3.66 4.37
CA LEU A 52 5.39 -3.20 4.48
C LEU A 52 4.45 -4.39 4.73
N SER A 53 3.44 -4.19 5.58
CA SER A 53 2.42 -5.21 5.83
C SER A 53 1.25 -5.01 4.87
N LEU A 54 0.90 -6.09 4.15
CA LEU A 54 -0.27 -6.15 3.28
C LEU A 54 -1.42 -6.87 3.99
N THR A 55 -2.55 -6.19 4.13
CA THR A 55 -3.80 -6.75 4.70
C THR A 55 -4.96 -6.55 3.75
N LEU A 56 -6.03 -7.33 3.93
CA LEU A 56 -7.27 -7.12 3.20
C LEU A 56 -7.97 -5.86 3.70
N ARG A 57 -8.46 -5.05 2.75
CA ARG A 57 -9.30 -3.90 3.07
C ARG A 57 -10.68 -4.41 3.50
N GLU A 58 -10.91 -4.44 4.81
CA GLU A 58 -12.23 -4.72 5.36
C GLU A 58 -13.21 -3.61 4.91
N ARG A 59 -14.31 -4.00 4.27
CA ARG A 59 -15.50 -3.15 4.21
C ARG A 59 -16.03 -3.11 5.63
N GLY A 60 -16.18 -1.91 6.21
CA GLY A 60 -16.60 -1.72 7.60
C GLY A 60 -17.81 -2.60 7.93
N GLY A 61 -17.54 -3.75 8.56
CA GLY A 61 -18.57 -4.57 9.16
C GLY A 61 -19.13 -3.75 10.30
N ARG A 62 -20.42 -3.46 10.25
CA ARG A 62 -21.18 -2.85 11.34
C ARG A 62 -20.88 -3.64 12.61
N ARG A 63 -19.99 -3.14 13.47
CA ARG A 63 -19.84 -3.65 14.83
C ARG A 63 -21.18 -3.37 15.50
N ARG A 64 -21.96 -4.44 15.70
CA ARG A 64 -23.09 -4.41 16.64
C ARG A 64 -22.54 -4.33 18.05
#